data_AF-A0A5C8F297-F1
#
_entry.id   AF-A0A5C8F297-F1
#
_cell.length_a   1.000
_cell.length_b   1.000
_cell.length_c   1.000
_cell.angle_alpha   90.00
_cell.angle_beta   90.00
_cell.angle_gamma   90.00
#
_symmetry.space_group_name_H-M   'P 1'
#
loop_
_entity.id
_entity.type
_entity.pdbx_description
1 polymer ?
#
loop_
_entity_poly.entity_id
_entity_poly.type
_entity_poly.pdbx_seq_one_letter_code
_entity_poly.pdbx_strand_id
1 'polypeptide(L)'
;MKNSNNLNNKKPYYSFSDYAKNKFKIKVGKISINTDFGCAHKLNDGGCRFCNLESYKPTYIKEDEIENQWLNGIKNYKNRYKKYYGYFQLGTPLSKLASKESLFYAERLIKFDDCVGLMFGARSDMLEEETLKKLNDLAKENDKEIWLETGIQSSNDETLNFINRGHNYKSFVETVNNIKENYKNLIICAHIIFGLPKRIENNKIIIEDKNDMIKTIKDISKLKIDAVKFHQLDIVRGSYFENIYNEFDFPTLDEDYYIELISEALGFTEKNIIIARLTGDSLRDSLIAPKWQKSKNEIINLIIKKMNERNIKQGDLLKNYCY
;
A
#
# COMPACT_ATOMS: atom_id res chain seq x y z
N MET A 1 20.37 7.83 33.67
CA MET A 1 20.58 9.24 33.28
C MET A 1 20.86 9.26 31.79
N LYS A 2 20.15 9.91 30.86
CA LYS A 2 19.02 10.83 30.88
C LYS A 2 18.03 10.34 29.82
N ASN A 3 16.76 10.23 30.22
CA ASN A 3 15.63 10.31 29.30
C ASN A 3 15.66 11.72 28.69
N SER A 4 15.93 11.82 27.39
CA SER A 4 15.73 13.05 26.62
C SER A 4 15.38 12.68 25.19
N ASN A 5 14.08 12.49 24.96
CA ASN A 5 13.35 13.15 23.86
C ASN A 5 11.86 12.78 23.96
N ASN A 6 11.23 13.25 25.04
CA ASN A 6 9.79 13.52 25.01
C ASN A 6 9.59 14.83 24.24
N LEU A 7 9.74 14.77 22.92
CA LEU A 7 9.15 15.77 22.04
C LEU A 7 7.72 15.32 21.81
N ASN A 8 6.78 16.04 22.39
CA ASN A 8 5.36 16.07 22.00
C ASN A 8 5.20 16.63 20.55
N ASN A 9 5.98 16.12 19.59
CA ASN A 9 5.85 16.49 18.19
C ASN A 9 4.66 15.73 17.61
N LYS A 10 3.50 16.40 17.61
CA LYS A 10 2.35 16.01 16.81
C LYS A 10 2.85 15.77 15.37
N LYS A 11 2.59 14.58 14.82
CA LYS A 11 3.02 14.25 13.46
C LYS A 11 2.49 15.31 12.48
N PRO A 12 3.31 15.77 11.51
CA PRO A 12 2.89 16.76 10.52
C PRO A 12 1.99 16.19 9.42
N TYR A 13 1.59 14.91 9.53
CA TYR A 13 0.75 14.19 8.59
C TYR A 13 -0.24 13.29 9.34
N TYR A 14 -1.34 12.94 8.68
CA TYR A 14 -2.41 12.12 9.25
C TYR A 14 -2.13 10.62 9.02
N SER A 15 -1.61 9.93 10.04
CA SER A 15 -1.21 8.53 9.89
C SER A 15 -2.36 7.55 10.15
N PHE A 16 -2.25 6.33 9.62
CA PHE A 16 -3.15 5.23 9.99
C PHE A 16 -3.22 4.97 11.51
N SER A 17 -2.11 5.19 12.23
CA SER A 17 -2.13 5.08 13.69
C SER A 17 -2.99 6.17 14.35
N ASP A 18 -3.06 7.36 13.75
CA ASP A 18 -3.91 8.45 14.25
C ASP A 18 -5.37 8.15 13.92
N TYR A 19 -5.65 7.69 12.70
CA TYR A 19 -6.96 7.19 12.29
C TYR A 19 -7.50 6.13 13.25
N ALA A 20 -6.75 5.04 13.45
CA ALA A 20 -7.17 3.92 14.28
C ALA A 20 -7.37 4.33 15.74
N LYS A 21 -6.48 5.18 16.29
CA LYS A 21 -6.63 5.72 17.65
C LYS A 21 -7.86 6.61 17.77
N ASN A 22 -8.16 7.44 16.78
CA ASN A 22 -9.32 8.32 16.80
C ASN A 22 -10.64 7.54 16.72
N LYS A 23 -10.70 6.54 15.85
CA LYS A 23 -11.89 5.73 15.61
C LYS A 23 -12.14 4.69 16.70
N PHE A 24 -11.17 3.82 16.98
CA PHE A 24 -11.33 2.67 17.88
C PHE A 24 -10.85 2.91 19.30
N LYS A 25 -10.25 4.08 19.59
CA LYS A 25 -9.63 4.43 20.88
C LYS A 25 -8.54 3.45 21.35
N ILE A 26 -8.06 2.61 20.45
CA ILE A 26 -7.05 1.59 20.71
C ILE A 26 -6.11 1.45 19.51
N LYS A 27 -4.92 0.88 19.74
CA LYS A 27 -4.02 0.50 18.65
C LYS A 27 -4.57 -0.75 17.96
N VAL A 28 -4.64 -0.71 16.64
CA VAL A 28 -5.15 -1.79 15.80
C VAL A 28 -4.00 -2.37 14.97
N GLY A 29 -3.89 -3.69 14.95
CA GLY A 29 -2.93 -4.44 14.14
C GLY A 29 -3.50 -4.88 12.79
N LYS A 30 -2.66 -5.49 11.97
CA LYS A 30 -3.07 -6.19 10.74
C LYS A 30 -2.56 -7.62 10.83
N ILE A 31 -3.43 -8.59 10.61
CA ILE A 31 -3.07 -10.01 10.54
C ILE A 31 -3.14 -10.40 9.07
N SER A 32 -2.01 -10.80 8.50
CA SER A 32 -1.97 -11.23 7.10
C SER A 32 -2.69 -12.57 6.95
N ILE A 33 -3.54 -12.64 5.95
CA ILE A 33 -4.29 -13.84 5.58
C ILE A 33 -3.75 -14.31 4.23
N ASN A 34 -3.21 -15.52 4.19
CA ASN A 34 -2.81 -16.18 2.95
C ASN A 34 -3.84 -17.21 2.56
N THR A 35 -4.39 -17.03 1.38
CA THR A 35 -5.38 -17.93 0.81
C THR A 35 -4.82 -18.79 -0.33
N ASP A 36 -3.55 -18.57 -0.70
CA ASP A 36 -2.81 -19.34 -1.71
C ASP A 36 -3.39 -19.30 -3.15
N PHE A 37 -4.26 -18.33 -3.45
CA PHE A 37 -4.89 -18.22 -4.78
C PHE A 37 -3.96 -17.75 -5.91
N GLY A 38 -2.75 -17.26 -5.57
CA GLY A 38 -1.85 -16.63 -6.53
C GLY A 38 -2.36 -15.29 -7.08
N CYS A 39 -1.91 -14.92 -8.28
CA CYS A 39 -2.23 -13.63 -8.91
C CYS A 39 -2.81 -13.85 -10.30
N ALA A 40 -4.06 -13.45 -10.53
CA ALA A 40 -4.73 -13.56 -11.83
C ALA A 40 -3.93 -12.87 -12.96
N HIS A 41 -3.28 -11.75 -12.68
CA HIS A 41 -2.43 -11.07 -13.67
C HIS A 41 -1.19 -11.85 -14.05
N LYS A 42 -0.62 -12.61 -13.10
CA LYS A 42 0.52 -13.49 -13.38
C LYS A 42 0.11 -14.63 -14.30
N LEU A 43 -1.09 -15.16 -14.13
CA LEU A 43 -1.64 -16.24 -14.97
C LEU A 43 -2.02 -15.76 -16.37
N ASN A 44 -2.60 -14.56 -16.49
CA ASN A 44 -3.10 -14.07 -17.78
C ASN A 44 -2.01 -13.40 -18.63
N ASP A 45 -1.21 -12.50 -18.03
CA ASP A 45 -0.35 -11.57 -18.77
C ASP A 45 1.08 -11.52 -18.21
N GLY A 46 1.50 -12.54 -17.45
CA GLY A 46 2.87 -12.67 -16.92
C GLY A 46 3.17 -11.85 -15.66
N GLY A 47 2.23 -11.03 -15.18
CA GLY A 47 2.37 -10.37 -13.87
C GLY A 47 3.12 -9.03 -13.92
N CYS A 48 3.08 -8.28 -12.81
CA CYS A 48 3.83 -7.04 -12.68
C CYS A 48 5.33 -7.35 -12.63
N ARG A 49 6.14 -6.66 -13.44
CA ARG A 49 7.57 -6.98 -13.62
C ARG A 49 8.41 -6.82 -12.34
N PHE A 50 7.98 -5.96 -11.41
CA PHE A 50 8.64 -5.75 -10.11
C PHE A 50 8.25 -6.79 -9.05
N CYS A 51 7.23 -7.63 -9.29
CA CYS A 51 6.60 -8.40 -8.22
C CYS A 51 7.11 -9.84 -8.17
N ASN A 52 7.42 -10.30 -6.96
CA ASN A 52 7.45 -11.72 -6.62
C ASN A 52 6.68 -11.91 -5.30
N LEU A 53 5.56 -12.65 -5.34
CA LEU A 53 4.64 -12.79 -4.20
C LEU A 53 5.31 -13.33 -2.94
N GLU A 54 6.21 -14.31 -3.09
CA GLU A 54 6.93 -14.93 -1.97
C GLU A 54 7.83 -13.93 -1.23
N SER A 55 8.27 -12.85 -1.89
CA SER A 55 9.09 -11.80 -1.26
C SER A 55 8.33 -10.94 -0.27
N TYR A 56 6.99 -11.04 -0.24
CA TYR A 56 6.11 -10.24 0.61
C TYR A 56 5.27 -11.09 1.57
N LYS A 57 5.43 -12.42 1.58
CA LYS A 57 4.72 -13.37 2.43
C LYS A 57 5.34 -13.38 3.84
N PRO A 58 4.62 -13.00 4.91
CA PRO A 58 5.17 -13.06 6.26
C PRO A 58 5.54 -14.48 6.69
N THR A 59 6.68 -14.64 7.38
CA THR A 59 7.24 -15.95 7.76
C THR A 59 6.39 -16.76 8.74
N TYR A 60 5.44 -16.13 9.44
CA TYR A 60 4.55 -16.82 10.38
C TYR A 60 3.34 -17.49 9.70
N ILE A 61 3.12 -17.23 8.41
CA ILE A 61 2.04 -17.88 7.65
C ILE A 61 2.47 -19.32 7.38
N LYS A 62 1.85 -20.25 8.11
CA LYS A 62 1.87 -21.69 7.84
C LYS A 62 0.62 -22.03 7.02
N GLU A 63 0.69 -23.07 6.19
CA GLU A 63 -0.46 -23.59 5.44
C GLU A 63 -1.47 -24.22 6.40
N ASP A 64 -2.19 -23.36 7.13
CA ASP A 64 -3.24 -23.69 8.09
C ASP A 64 -4.58 -23.10 7.60
N GLU A 65 -5.70 -23.63 8.11
CA GLU A 65 -7.02 -23.02 7.92
C GLU A 65 -7.04 -21.53 8.30
N ILE A 66 -7.87 -20.73 7.63
CA ILE A 66 -7.85 -19.27 7.72
C ILE A 66 -8.12 -18.76 9.16
N GLU A 67 -8.99 -19.43 9.91
CA GLU A 67 -9.21 -19.15 11.33
C GLU A 67 -7.97 -19.41 12.17
N ASN A 68 -7.22 -20.47 11.87
CA ASN A 68 -5.97 -20.76 12.56
C ASN A 68 -4.90 -19.70 12.22
N GLN A 69 -4.84 -19.21 10.98
CA GLN A 69 -4.00 -18.07 10.63
C GLN A 69 -4.37 -16.82 11.44
N TRP A 70 -5.67 -16.54 11.62
CA TRP A 70 -6.16 -15.45 12.46
C TRP A 70 -5.71 -15.60 13.92
N LEU A 71 -5.99 -16.75 14.54
CA LEU A 71 -5.63 -17.04 15.93
C LEU A 71 -4.11 -17.00 16.16
N ASN A 72 -3.32 -17.55 15.24
CA ASN A 72 -1.86 -17.50 15.28
C ASN A 72 -1.35 -16.05 15.16
N GLY A 73 -1.94 -15.25 14.27
CA GLY A 73 -1.66 -13.83 14.13
C GLY A 73 -1.91 -13.05 15.43
N ILE A 74 -3.08 -13.25 16.06
CA ILE A 74 -3.39 -12.64 17.36
C ILE A 74 -2.35 -13.03 18.40
N LYS A 75 -2.02 -14.33 18.50
CA LYS A 75 -1.04 -14.82 19.47
C LYS A 75 0.33 -14.15 19.29
N ASN A 76 0.76 -13.96 18.05
CA ASN A 76 2.03 -13.29 17.72
C ASN A 76 2.03 -11.80 18.08
N TYR A 77 0.89 -11.13 17.96
CA TYR A 77 0.79 -9.68 18.14
C TYR A 77 0.08 -9.22 19.43
N LYS A 78 -0.33 -10.15 20.30
CA LYS A 78 -1.14 -9.88 21.52
C LYS A 78 -0.56 -8.83 22.46
N ASN A 79 0.77 -8.72 22.51
CA ASN A 79 1.45 -7.75 23.38
C ASN A 79 1.45 -6.32 22.81
N ARG A 80 1.12 -6.17 21.52
CA ARG A 80 1.20 -4.90 20.78
C ARG A 80 -0.18 -4.33 20.45
N TYR A 81 -1.16 -5.19 20.17
CA TYR A 81 -2.49 -4.81 19.72
C TYR A 81 -3.57 -5.66 20.42
N LYS A 82 -4.80 -5.14 20.46
CA LYS A 82 -5.97 -5.90 20.98
C LYS A 82 -7.09 -6.09 19.96
N LYS A 83 -7.01 -5.39 18.84
CA LYS A 83 -7.98 -5.39 17.73
C LYS A 83 -7.19 -5.43 16.43
N TYR A 84 -7.76 -6.03 15.39
CA TYR A 84 -7.03 -6.35 14.17
C TYR A 84 -7.89 -6.19 12.92
N TYR A 85 -7.24 -5.90 11.80
CA TYR A 85 -7.79 -6.13 10.48
C TYR A 85 -7.33 -7.49 9.94
N GLY A 86 -8.24 -8.22 9.28
CA GLY A 86 -7.87 -9.36 8.44
C GLY A 86 -7.37 -8.87 7.09
N TYR A 87 -6.10 -9.13 6.77
CA TYR A 87 -5.42 -8.50 5.64
C TYR A 87 -5.05 -9.50 4.54
N PHE A 88 -5.90 -9.56 3.52
CA PHE A 88 -5.73 -10.33 2.30
C PHE A 88 -4.82 -9.54 1.34
N GLN A 89 -3.50 -9.55 1.59
CA GLN A 89 -2.55 -8.76 0.80
C GLN A 89 -1.94 -9.53 -0.39
N LEU A 90 -1.81 -10.85 -0.27
CA LEU A 90 -1.05 -11.65 -1.22
C LEU A 90 -1.88 -11.93 -2.48
N GLY A 91 -1.26 -11.76 -3.65
CA GLY A 91 -1.91 -12.06 -4.92
C GLY A 91 -2.95 -11.02 -5.35
N THR A 92 -4.01 -11.49 -6.01
CA THR A 92 -5.17 -10.65 -6.37
C THR A 92 -6.46 -11.24 -5.78
N PRO A 93 -6.71 -11.09 -4.47
CA PRO A 93 -7.82 -11.76 -3.79
C PRO A 93 -9.20 -11.31 -4.30
N LEU A 94 -9.32 -10.10 -4.84
CA LEU A 94 -10.55 -9.61 -5.47
C LEU A 94 -10.42 -9.68 -7.01
N SER A 95 -10.42 -10.89 -7.53
CA SER A 95 -10.43 -11.19 -8.97
C SER A 95 -11.33 -12.38 -9.24
N LYS A 96 -11.73 -12.60 -10.50
CA LYS A 96 -12.53 -13.78 -10.91
C LYS A 96 -11.97 -15.12 -10.40
N LEU A 97 -10.66 -15.21 -10.23
CA LEU A 97 -9.95 -16.40 -9.73
C LEU A 97 -10.19 -16.66 -8.23
N ALA A 98 -10.44 -15.60 -7.44
CA ALA A 98 -10.26 -15.64 -5.99
C ALA A 98 -11.40 -14.97 -5.19
N SER A 99 -12.27 -14.20 -5.84
CA SER A 99 -13.29 -13.39 -5.15
C SER A 99 -14.27 -14.26 -4.37
N LYS A 100 -14.69 -15.41 -4.92
CA LYS A 100 -15.67 -16.29 -4.28
C LYS A 100 -15.15 -16.81 -2.94
N GLU A 101 -13.95 -17.36 -2.94
CA GLU A 101 -13.30 -17.91 -1.75
C GLU A 101 -12.88 -16.79 -0.78
N SER A 102 -12.40 -15.64 -1.29
CA SER A 102 -12.09 -14.47 -0.46
C SER A 102 -13.31 -13.97 0.30
N LEU A 103 -14.49 -13.92 -0.35
CA LEU A 103 -15.75 -13.55 0.28
C LEU A 103 -16.19 -14.59 1.33
N PHE A 104 -16.06 -15.88 1.02
CA PHE A 104 -16.34 -16.95 1.98
C PHE A 104 -15.49 -16.82 3.26
N TYR A 105 -14.20 -16.52 3.12
CA TYR A 105 -13.32 -16.28 4.27
C TYR A 105 -13.62 -14.96 4.97
N ALA A 106 -14.00 -13.91 4.22
CA ALA A 106 -14.40 -12.63 4.78
C ALA A 106 -15.58 -12.77 5.74
N GLU A 107 -16.63 -13.49 5.34
CA GLU A 107 -17.83 -13.75 6.16
C GLU A 107 -17.53 -14.47 7.48
N ARG A 108 -16.43 -15.23 7.54
CA ARG A 108 -16.01 -15.98 8.73
C ARG A 108 -15.12 -15.13 9.62
N LEU A 109 -14.10 -14.48 9.05
CA LEU A 109 -13.16 -13.64 9.79
C LEU A 109 -13.82 -12.38 10.38
N ILE A 110 -14.81 -11.81 9.68
CA ILE A 110 -15.46 -10.59 10.15
C ILE A 110 -16.27 -10.81 11.43
N LYS A 111 -16.60 -12.06 11.80
CA LYS A 111 -17.40 -12.38 13.00
C LYS A 111 -16.58 -12.39 14.29
N PHE A 112 -15.25 -12.44 14.22
CA PHE A 112 -14.42 -12.41 15.42
C PHE A 112 -14.56 -11.05 16.13
N ASP A 113 -14.73 -11.07 17.45
CA ASP A 113 -14.91 -9.86 18.26
C ASP A 113 -13.71 -8.90 18.15
N ASP A 114 -12.51 -9.44 18.02
CA ASP A 114 -11.28 -8.67 17.88
C ASP A 114 -10.98 -8.22 16.44
N CYS A 115 -11.80 -8.63 15.47
CA CYS A 115 -11.77 -8.13 14.10
C CYS A 115 -12.53 -6.81 14.00
N VAL A 116 -11.86 -5.73 13.59
CA VAL A 116 -12.49 -4.41 13.34
C VAL A 116 -12.81 -4.17 11.87
N GLY A 117 -12.40 -5.09 11.00
CA GLY A 117 -12.57 -4.95 9.57
C GLY A 117 -11.62 -5.83 8.79
N LEU A 118 -11.74 -5.76 7.47
CA LEU A 118 -10.93 -6.51 6.52
C LEU A 118 -10.27 -5.57 5.52
N MET A 119 -9.14 -6.00 4.97
CA MET A 119 -8.37 -5.26 3.97
C MET A 119 -8.04 -6.21 2.84
N PHE A 120 -8.29 -5.80 1.60
CA PHE A 120 -8.09 -6.62 0.40
C PHE A 120 -7.19 -5.92 -0.59
N GLY A 121 -6.16 -6.61 -1.07
CA GLY A 121 -5.42 -6.20 -2.25
C GLY A 121 -6.31 -6.24 -3.49
N ALA A 122 -6.30 -5.16 -4.26
CA ALA A 122 -7.17 -5.02 -5.43
C ALA A 122 -6.45 -4.38 -6.62
N ARG A 123 -6.95 -4.71 -7.80
CA ARG A 123 -6.61 -4.00 -9.04
C ARG A 123 -7.89 -3.45 -9.64
N SER A 124 -7.85 -2.20 -10.13
CA SER A 124 -9.04 -1.49 -10.60
C SER A 124 -9.79 -2.23 -11.71
N ASP A 125 -9.04 -2.87 -12.61
CA ASP A 125 -9.50 -3.65 -13.77
C ASP A 125 -10.11 -5.02 -13.44
N MET A 126 -10.00 -5.49 -12.19
CA MET A 126 -10.42 -6.84 -11.79
C MET A 126 -11.58 -6.85 -10.76
N LEU A 127 -12.05 -5.67 -10.35
CA LEU A 127 -13.12 -5.55 -9.37
C LEU A 127 -14.49 -5.71 -10.02
N GLU A 128 -15.19 -6.79 -9.68
CA GLU A 128 -16.54 -7.07 -10.17
C GLU A 128 -17.61 -6.40 -9.29
N GLU A 129 -18.65 -5.86 -9.91
CA GLU A 129 -19.77 -5.18 -9.22
C GLU A 129 -20.41 -6.05 -8.14
N GLU A 130 -20.63 -7.34 -8.40
CA GLU A 130 -21.20 -8.26 -7.41
C GLU A 130 -20.29 -8.41 -6.18
N THR A 131 -18.96 -8.44 -6.39
CA THR A 131 -17.98 -8.51 -5.30
C THR A 131 -17.98 -7.23 -4.48
N LEU A 132 -17.98 -6.06 -5.14
CA LEU A 132 -18.07 -4.76 -4.47
C LEU A 132 -19.35 -4.62 -3.65
N LYS A 133 -20.49 -5.03 -4.22
CA LYS A 133 -21.78 -5.03 -3.51
C LYS A 133 -21.73 -5.90 -2.27
N LYS A 134 -21.27 -7.15 -2.37
CA LYS A 134 -21.17 -8.07 -1.22
C LYS A 134 -20.26 -7.52 -0.12
N LEU A 135 -19.10 -6.97 -0.49
CA LEU A 135 -18.20 -6.34 0.49
C LEU A 135 -18.84 -5.11 1.15
N ASN A 136 -19.54 -4.27 0.39
CA ASN A 136 -20.23 -3.10 0.93
C ASN A 136 -21.33 -3.48 1.93
N ASP A 137 -22.10 -4.52 1.60
CA ASP A 137 -23.18 -5.04 2.45
C ASP A 137 -22.59 -5.69 3.70
N LEU A 138 -21.53 -6.51 3.55
CA LEU A 138 -20.83 -7.15 4.66
C LEU A 138 -20.27 -6.14 5.67
N ALA A 139 -19.69 -5.03 5.19
CA ALA A 139 -19.23 -3.93 6.05
C ALA A 139 -20.37 -3.33 6.87
N LYS A 140 -21.50 -3.06 6.22
CA LYS A 140 -22.69 -2.46 6.85
C LYS A 140 -23.33 -3.38 7.88
N GLU A 141 -23.54 -4.64 7.52
CA GLU A 141 -24.23 -5.63 8.34
C GLU A 141 -23.48 -5.96 9.63
N ASN A 142 -22.16 -5.86 9.61
CA ASN A 142 -21.30 -6.19 10.74
C ASN A 142 -20.78 -4.95 11.50
N ASP A 143 -21.12 -3.73 11.06
CA ASP A 143 -20.56 -2.46 11.56
C ASP A 143 -19.01 -2.49 11.63
N LYS A 144 -18.39 -2.97 10.54
CA LYS A 144 -16.94 -3.16 10.42
C LYS A 144 -16.43 -2.59 9.11
N GLU A 145 -15.15 -2.27 9.07
CA GLU A 145 -14.57 -1.63 7.90
C GLU A 145 -14.14 -2.63 6.83
N ILE A 146 -14.31 -2.26 5.56
CA ILE A 146 -13.66 -2.96 4.45
C ILE A 146 -12.82 -1.97 3.66
N TRP A 147 -11.52 -2.27 3.58
CA TRP A 147 -10.54 -1.51 2.82
C TRP A 147 -10.19 -2.24 1.53
N LEU A 148 -10.20 -1.49 0.43
CA LEU A 148 -9.70 -1.88 -0.87
C LEU A 148 -8.34 -1.20 -1.08
N GLU A 149 -7.26 -1.96 -0.94
CA GLU A 149 -5.91 -1.49 -1.26
C GLU A 149 -5.67 -1.63 -2.77
N THR A 150 -5.98 -0.58 -3.52
CA THR A 150 -5.91 -0.52 -4.98
C THR A 150 -4.54 -0.02 -5.44
N GLY A 151 -3.75 -0.89 -6.07
CA GLY A 151 -2.40 -0.53 -6.50
C GLY A 151 -2.36 0.27 -7.80
N ILE A 152 -2.42 1.60 -7.75
CA ILE A 152 -2.17 2.45 -8.93
C ILE A 152 -0.70 2.40 -9.36
N GLN A 153 0.23 2.32 -8.41
CA GLN A 153 1.68 2.37 -8.56
C GLN A 153 2.21 3.71 -9.11
N SER A 154 1.73 4.15 -10.27
CA SER A 154 2.04 5.43 -10.91
C SER A 154 0.83 5.98 -11.67
N SER A 155 0.74 7.30 -11.82
CA SER A 155 -0.22 7.96 -12.73
C SER A 155 0.29 8.09 -14.17
N ASN A 156 1.52 7.66 -14.45
CA ASN A 156 2.13 7.73 -15.77
C ASN A 156 1.91 6.41 -16.52
N ASP A 157 1.09 6.45 -17.57
CA ASP A 157 0.74 5.26 -18.35
C ASP A 157 1.96 4.63 -19.07
N GLU A 158 3.00 5.41 -19.40
CA GLU A 158 4.26 4.86 -19.91
C GLU A 158 4.92 3.95 -18.87
N THR A 159 5.03 4.42 -17.62
CA THR A 159 5.50 3.62 -16.49
C THR A 159 4.63 2.38 -16.28
N LEU A 160 3.31 2.53 -16.28
CA LEU A 160 2.38 1.42 -16.07
C LEU A 160 2.52 0.33 -17.13
N ASN A 161 2.71 0.72 -18.39
CA ASN A 161 3.00 -0.20 -19.48
C ASN A 161 4.36 -0.87 -19.29
N PHE A 162 5.40 -0.12 -18.96
CA PHE A 162 6.74 -0.68 -18.79
C PHE A 162 6.83 -1.66 -17.62
N ILE A 163 6.10 -1.44 -16.53
CA ILE A 163 6.11 -2.37 -15.39
C ILE A 163 5.12 -3.54 -15.57
N ASN A 164 4.44 -3.61 -16.72
CA ASN A 164 3.37 -4.55 -17.00
C ASN A 164 2.27 -4.53 -15.92
N ARG A 165 1.72 -3.35 -15.59
CA ARG A 165 0.75 -3.21 -14.51
C ARG A 165 -0.58 -3.90 -14.83
N GLY A 166 -0.98 -3.94 -16.10
CA GLY A 166 -2.25 -4.52 -16.57
C GLY A 166 -3.48 -3.62 -16.40
N HIS A 167 -3.30 -2.37 -15.96
CA HIS A 167 -4.29 -1.31 -16.06
C HIS A 167 -3.60 0.06 -16.23
N ASN A 168 -4.38 1.09 -16.55
CA ASN A 168 -3.90 2.46 -16.72
C ASN A 168 -4.53 3.42 -15.68
N TYR A 169 -4.06 4.67 -15.66
CA TYR A 169 -4.54 5.68 -14.71
C TYR A 169 -6.04 5.97 -14.88
N LYS A 170 -6.54 6.00 -16.12
CA LYS A 170 -7.96 6.24 -16.40
C LYS A 170 -8.87 5.18 -15.76
N SER A 171 -8.54 3.90 -15.92
CA SER A 171 -9.27 2.79 -15.27
C SER A 171 -9.29 2.94 -13.75
N PHE A 172 -8.16 3.35 -13.14
CA PHE A 172 -8.11 3.60 -11.70
C PHE A 172 -9.08 4.71 -11.27
N VAL A 173 -9.10 5.84 -11.99
CA VAL A 173 -10.00 6.97 -11.71
C VAL A 173 -11.47 6.55 -11.81
N GLU A 174 -11.83 5.83 -12.88
CA GLU A 174 -13.20 5.32 -13.11
C GLU A 174 -13.63 4.38 -11.97
N THR A 175 -12.77 3.45 -11.56
CA THR A 175 -13.05 2.56 -10.44
C THR A 175 -13.22 3.31 -9.11
N VAL A 176 -12.37 4.30 -8.82
CA VAL A 176 -12.50 5.12 -7.60
C VAL A 176 -13.84 5.84 -7.58
N ASN A 177 -14.23 6.48 -8.69
CA ASN A 177 -15.49 7.20 -8.79
C ASN A 177 -16.68 6.27 -8.63
N ASN A 178 -16.68 5.14 -9.35
CA ASN A 178 -17.73 4.12 -9.26
C ASN A 178 -17.91 3.63 -7.81
N ILE A 179 -16.80 3.30 -7.12
CA ILE A 179 -16.85 2.83 -5.74
C ILE A 179 -17.41 3.91 -4.80
N LYS A 180 -16.98 5.16 -4.96
CA LYS A 180 -17.44 6.25 -4.08
C LYS A 180 -18.87 6.69 -4.34
N GLU A 181 -19.39 6.50 -5.55
CA GLU A 181 -20.77 6.80 -5.89
C GLU A 181 -21.73 5.70 -5.42
N ASN A 182 -21.35 4.43 -5.60
CA ASN A 182 -22.25 3.29 -5.44
C ASN A 182 -22.06 2.50 -4.12
N TYR A 183 -20.86 2.53 -3.51
CA TYR A 183 -20.49 1.67 -2.38
C TYR A 183 -19.92 2.47 -1.20
N LYS A 184 -20.81 3.16 -0.48
CA LYS A 184 -20.46 4.13 0.59
C LYS A 184 -19.72 3.53 1.80
N ASN A 185 -19.77 2.21 2.01
CA ASN A 185 -19.13 1.56 3.15
C ASN A 185 -17.72 1.06 2.84
N LEU A 186 -17.21 1.31 1.63
CA LEU A 186 -15.88 0.88 1.20
C LEU A 186 -14.84 2.01 1.32
N ILE A 187 -13.71 1.67 1.92
CA ILE A 187 -12.55 2.54 2.10
C ILE A 187 -11.53 2.20 1.00
N ILE A 188 -11.06 3.20 0.27
CA ILE A 188 -10.10 3.05 -0.82
C ILE A 188 -8.73 3.54 -0.35
N CYS A 189 -7.75 2.65 -0.44
CA CYS A 189 -6.36 2.95 -0.18
C CYS A 189 -5.53 2.80 -1.45
N ALA A 190 -5.05 3.91 -2.01
CA ALA A 190 -4.14 3.86 -3.15
C ALA A 190 -2.76 3.33 -2.73
N HIS A 191 -2.20 2.38 -3.45
CA HIS A 191 -0.81 1.93 -3.26
C HIS A 191 0.06 2.43 -4.41
N ILE A 192 1.13 3.13 -4.07
CA ILE A 192 2.07 3.79 -4.99
C ILE A 192 3.50 3.31 -4.76
N ILE A 193 4.29 3.26 -5.83
CA ILE A 193 5.71 2.89 -5.79
C ILE A 193 6.53 4.02 -6.42
N PHE A 194 7.54 4.49 -5.68
CA PHE A 194 8.49 5.50 -6.13
C PHE A 194 9.75 4.87 -6.72
N GLY A 195 10.27 5.47 -7.80
CA GLY A 195 11.48 5.01 -8.48
C GLY A 195 11.24 3.89 -9.49
N LEU A 196 10.08 3.88 -10.16
CA LEU A 196 9.74 2.89 -11.18
C LEU A 196 10.46 3.18 -12.52
N PRO A 197 11.01 2.17 -13.21
CA PRO A 197 11.40 2.25 -14.61
C PRO A 197 10.22 2.58 -15.52
N LYS A 198 10.41 3.51 -16.47
CA LYS A 198 9.39 3.94 -17.44
C LYS A 198 9.68 3.53 -18.88
N ARG A 199 10.95 3.44 -19.29
CA ARG A 199 11.34 2.92 -20.62
C ARG A 199 12.81 2.53 -20.67
N ILE A 200 13.20 1.87 -21.75
CA ILE A 200 14.61 1.75 -22.17
C ILE A 200 14.83 2.75 -23.30
N GLU A 201 15.87 3.56 -23.20
CA GLU A 201 16.27 4.54 -24.21
C GLU A 201 17.80 4.56 -24.29
N ASN A 202 18.36 4.46 -25.49
CA ASN A 202 19.82 4.48 -25.71
C ASN A 202 20.58 3.47 -24.83
N ASN A 203 20.05 2.24 -24.72
CA ASN A 203 20.59 1.16 -23.90
C ASN A 203 20.69 1.49 -22.39
N LYS A 204 19.83 2.38 -21.90
CA LYS A 204 19.73 2.74 -20.48
C LYS A 204 18.28 2.67 -20.02
N ILE A 205 18.08 2.26 -18.78
CA ILE A 205 16.77 2.33 -18.12
C ILE A 205 16.53 3.77 -17.70
N ILE A 206 15.43 4.34 -18.18
CA ILE A 206 14.93 5.63 -17.72
C ILE A 206 13.94 5.37 -16.60
N ILE A 207 14.16 6.03 -15.46
CA ILE A 207 13.35 5.90 -14.25
C ILE A 207 12.46 7.13 -14.12
N GLU A 208 11.34 6.99 -13.42
CA GLU A 208 10.55 8.13 -12.95
C GLU A 208 11.41 9.11 -12.15
N ASP A 209 11.33 10.38 -12.54
CA ASP A 209 11.99 11.45 -11.81
C ASP A 209 11.09 12.01 -10.69
N LYS A 210 11.58 13.03 -9.98
CA LYS A 210 10.81 13.71 -8.93
C LYS A 210 9.46 14.21 -9.44
N ASN A 211 9.41 14.77 -10.65
CA ASN A 211 8.19 15.34 -11.20
C ASN A 211 7.16 14.27 -11.52
N ASP A 212 7.58 13.13 -12.09
CA ASP A 212 6.73 11.96 -12.31
C ASP A 212 6.08 11.47 -10.99
N MET A 213 6.91 11.31 -9.95
CA MET A 213 6.47 10.82 -8.64
C MET A 213 5.55 11.81 -7.93
N ILE A 214 5.89 13.12 -7.92
CA ILE A 214 5.05 14.16 -7.32
C ILE A 214 3.74 14.37 -8.13
N LYS A 215 3.78 14.23 -9.45
CA LYS A 215 2.57 14.25 -10.29
C LYS A 215 1.60 13.16 -9.85
N THR A 216 2.08 11.95 -9.63
CA THR A 216 1.25 10.84 -9.13
C THR A 216 0.57 11.20 -7.80
N ILE A 217 1.28 11.84 -6.88
CA ILE A 217 0.70 12.29 -5.60
C ILE A 217 -0.40 13.34 -5.80
N LYS A 218 -0.15 14.33 -6.65
CA LYS A 218 -1.13 15.38 -6.96
C LYS A 218 -2.37 14.79 -7.62
N ASP A 219 -2.18 13.83 -8.50
CA ASP A 219 -3.27 13.17 -9.23
C ASP A 219 -4.15 12.36 -8.28
N ILE A 220 -3.58 11.51 -7.42
CA ILE A 220 -4.39 10.79 -6.42
C ILE A 220 -5.03 11.71 -5.38
N SER A 221 -4.41 12.86 -5.08
CA SER A 221 -4.94 13.84 -4.13
C SER A 221 -6.17 14.60 -4.64
N LYS A 222 -6.41 14.59 -5.96
CA LYS A 222 -7.64 15.11 -6.57
C LYS A 222 -8.79 14.10 -6.54
N LEU A 223 -8.49 12.83 -6.28
CA LEU A 223 -9.48 11.76 -6.24
C LEU A 223 -10.07 11.60 -4.85
N LYS A 224 -11.26 10.99 -4.79
CA LYS A 224 -11.95 10.69 -3.54
C LYS A 224 -11.42 9.41 -2.88
N ILE A 225 -10.10 9.23 -2.81
CA ILE A 225 -9.49 8.13 -2.04
C ILE A 225 -9.45 8.49 -0.55
N ASP A 226 -9.45 7.49 0.34
CA ASP A 226 -9.41 7.73 1.78
C ASP A 226 -8.00 7.59 2.36
N ALA A 227 -7.15 6.82 1.69
CA ALA A 227 -5.81 6.51 2.17
C ALA A 227 -4.80 6.35 1.04
N VAL A 228 -3.52 6.51 1.37
CA VAL A 228 -2.38 6.23 0.49
C VAL A 228 -1.32 5.43 1.23
N LYS A 229 -0.75 4.45 0.54
CA LYS A 229 0.34 3.59 0.99
C LYS A 229 1.53 3.80 0.08
N PHE A 230 2.63 4.29 0.65
CA PHE A 230 3.88 4.48 -0.07
C PHE A 230 4.75 3.22 -0.03
N HIS A 231 5.54 3.08 -1.09
CA HIS A 231 6.58 2.08 -1.27
C HIS A 231 7.68 2.69 -2.16
N GLN A 232 8.93 2.34 -1.93
CA GLN A 232 10.03 2.52 -2.88
C GLN A 232 10.11 1.31 -3.82
N LEU A 233 10.64 1.41 -5.03
CA LEU A 233 10.86 0.21 -5.84
C LEU A 233 11.87 -0.70 -5.12
N ASP A 234 11.42 -1.90 -4.76
CA ASP A 234 12.27 -2.98 -4.31
C ASP A 234 12.52 -3.92 -5.50
N ILE A 235 13.79 -4.15 -5.82
CA ILE A 235 14.22 -5.23 -6.72
C ILE A 235 14.33 -6.49 -5.87
N VAL A 236 13.50 -7.47 -6.17
CA VAL A 236 13.42 -8.71 -5.39
C VAL A 236 13.79 -9.92 -6.25
N ARG A 237 14.44 -10.90 -5.61
CA ARG A 237 14.81 -12.17 -6.23
C ARG A 237 13.58 -12.87 -6.81
N GLY A 238 13.72 -13.43 -8.00
CA GLY A 238 12.67 -14.11 -8.76
C GLY A 238 11.69 -13.17 -9.46
N SER A 239 11.90 -11.85 -9.42
CA SER A 239 11.11 -10.90 -10.22
C SER A 239 11.69 -10.73 -11.63
N TYR A 240 10.90 -10.26 -12.58
CA TYR A 240 11.42 -9.92 -13.90
C TYR A 240 12.45 -8.78 -13.83
N PHE A 241 12.26 -7.85 -12.89
CA PHE A 241 13.21 -6.78 -12.64
C PHE A 241 14.55 -7.21 -12.05
N GLU A 242 14.68 -8.40 -11.45
CA GLU A 242 16.01 -8.94 -11.11
C GLU A 242 16.86 -9.07 -12.38
N ASN A 243 16.30 -9.62 -13.46
CA ASN A 243 17.02 -9.79 -14.72
C ASN A 243 17.36 -8.44 -15.37
N ILE A 244 16.40 -7.51 -15.44
CA ILE A 244 16.67 -6.16 -15.97
C ILE A 244 17.76 -5.46 -15.15
N TYR A 245 17.68 -5.57 -13.82
CA TYR A 245 18.65 -4.93 -12.93
C TYR A 245 20.05 -5.50 -13.14
N ASN A 246 20.19 -6.83 -13.29
CA ASN A 246 21.47 -7.47 -13.57
C ASN A 246 22.04 -7.13 -14.97
N GLU A 247 21.17 -6.89 -15.96
CA GLU A 247 21.59 -6.56 -17.32
C GLU A 247 21.98 -5.09 -17.49
N PHE A 248 21.21 -4.16 -16.90
CA PHE A 248 21.35 -2.72 -17.13
C PHE A 248 21.97 -1.94 -15.97
N ASP A 249 22.11 -2.53 -14.79
CA ASP A 249 22.62 -1.90 -13.55
C ASP A 249 22.03 -0.51 -13.29
N PHE A 250 20.69 -0.40 -13.36
CA PHE A 250 20.01 0.88 -13.22
C PHE A 250 19.87 1.30 -11.75
N PRO A 251 19.91 2.60 -11.41
CA PRO A 251 19.91 3.01 -10.01
C PRO A 251 18.55 2.77 -9.33
N THR A 252 18.56 2.34 -8.08
CA THR A 252 17.37 2.43 -7.18
C THR A 252 17.44 3.70 -6.36
N LEU A 253 16.34 4.08 -5.70
CA LEU A 253 16.31 5.32 -4.92
C LEU A 253 17.29 5.27 -3.75
N ASP A 254 18.15 6.29 -3.68
CA ASP A 254 18.98 6.56 -2.51
C ASP A 254 18.11 6.81 -1.27
N GLU A 255 18.59 6.37 -0.12
CA GLU A 255 17.86 6.42 1.15
C GLU A 255 17.57 7.87 1.60
N ASP A 256 18.56 8.75 1.51
CA ASP A 256 18.41 10.14 1.94
C ASP A 256 17.59 10.94 0.92
N TYR A 257 17.77 10.64 -0.37
CA TYR A 257 16.89 11.18 -1.41
C TYR A 257 15.42 10.76 -1.21
N TYR A 258 15.15 9.51 -0.84
CA TYR A 258 13.80 9.03 -0.55
C TYR A 258 13.17 9.77 0.63
N ILE A 259 13.93 10.00 1.70
CA ILE A 259 13.47 10.77 2.86
C ILE A 259 13.03 12.18 2.44
N GLU A 260 13.87 12.88 1.68
CA GLU A 260 13.55 14.24 1.17
C GLU A 260 12.32 14.23 0.26
N LEU A 261 12.25 13.25 -0.66
CA LEU A 261 11.15 13.11 -1.60
C LEU A 261 9.82 12.85 -0.90
N ILE A 262 9.79 11.95 0.09
CA ILE A 262 8.57 11.64 0.84
C ILE A 262 8.12 12.82 1.70
N SER A 263 9.04 13.54 2.35
CA SER A 263 8.70 14.75 3.11
C SER A 263 7.98 15.78 2.23
N GLU A 264 8.41 15.93 0.98
CA GLU A 264 7.75 16.83 0.02
C GLU A 264 6.45 16.26 -0.55
N ALA A 265 6.43 14.97 -0.91
CA ALA A 265 5.24 14.26 -1.37
C ALA A 265 4.08 14.37 -0.37
N LEU A 266 4.36 14.24 0.92
CA LEU A 266 3.35 14.43 1.97
C LEU A 266 2.78 15.85 1.95
N GLY A 267 3.61 16.88 1.71
CA GLY A 267 3.13 18.25 1.51
C GLY A 267 2.16 18.40 0.34
N PHE A 268 2.28 17.56 -0.69
CA PHE A 268 1.36 17.48 -1.84
C PHE A 268 0.19 16.49 -1.66
N THR A 269 0.08 15.80 -0.52
CA THR A 269 -0.99 14.84 -0.27
C THR A 269 -2.19 15.54 0.39
N GLU A 270 -3.42 15.33 -0.09
CA GLU A 270 -4.62 15.98 0.48
C GLU A 270 -4.75 15.68 2.00
N LYS A 271 -5.11 16.70 2.79
CA LYS A 271 -5.01 16.71 4.26
C LYS A 271 -5.79 15.59 4.99
N ASN A 272 -6.86 15.09 4.39
CA ASN A 272 -7.73 14.08 4.98
C ASN A 272 -7.37 12.66 4.53
N ILE A 273 -6.50 12.51 3.53
CA ILE A 273 -6.01 11.21 3.08
C ILE A 273 -5.14 10.60 4.19
N ILE A 274 -5.49 9.39 4.61
CA ILE A 274 -4.76 8.64 5.63
C ILE A 274 -3.46 8.11 5.04
N ILE A 275 -2.34 8.45 5.67
CA ILE A 275 -1.05 7.86 5.33
C ILE A 275 -0.96 6.47 5.96
N ALA A 276 -1.27 5.45 5.16
CA ALA A 276 -1.30 4.05 5.56
C ALA A 276 0.10 3.51 5.88
N ARG A 277 1.09 3.91 5.08
CA ARG A 277 2.50 3.53 5.25
C ARG A 277 3.40 4.49 4.48
N LEU A 278 4.63 4.67 4.95
CA LEU A 278 5.64 5.53 4.33
C LEU A 278 6.78 4.79 3.63
N THR A 279 6.96 3.48 3.83
CA THR A 279 8.07 2.69 3.27
C THR A 279 7.60 1.27 2.95
N GLY A 280 8.19 0.65 1.94
CA GLY A 280 8.09 -0.79 1.64
C GLY A 280 8.62 -1.69 2.77
N ASP A 281 8.23 -2.96 2.73
CA ASP A 281 8.76 -4.00 3.62
C ASP A 281 8.90 -5.32 2.84
N SER A 282 9.93 -5.45 1.99
CA SER A 282 10.30 -6.75 1.41
C SER A 282 11.05 -7.61 2.43
N LEU A 283 10.95 -8.93 2.32
CA LEU A 283 11.76 -9.83 3.14
C LEU A 283 13.25 -9.61 2.83
N ARG A 284 14.06 -9.47 3.90
CA ARG A 284 15.49 -9.15 3.75
C ARG A 284 16.26 -10.14 2.88
N ASP A 285 15.90 -11.42 2.94
CA ASP A 285 16.61 -12.47 2.19
C ASP A 285 16.29 -12.47 0.69
N SER A 286 15.18 -11.83 0.28
CA SER A 286 14.79 -11.70 -1.12
C SER A 286 15.10 -10.33 -1.73
N LEU A 287 15.39 -9.31 -0.91
CA LEU A 287 15.69 -7.96 -1.38
C LEU A 287 17.10 -7.86 -1.99
N ILE A 288 17.18 -7.45 -3.25
CA ILE A 288 18.43 -7.20 -3.99
C ILE A 288 18.83 -5.73 -3.85
N ALA A 289 17.89 -4.82 -4.07
CA ALA A 289 18.06 -3.37 -3.95
C ALA A 289 16.71 -2.68 -3.67
N PRO A 290 16.68 -1.49 -3.04
CA PRO A 290 17.81 -0.78 -2.46
C PRO A 290 18.27 -1.42 -1.13
N LYS A 291 19.56 -1.32 -0.83
CA LYS A 291 20.15 -1.78 0.45
C LYS A 291 20.28 -0.63 1.44
N TRP A 292 19.14 -0.10 1.85
CA TRP A 292 19.04 0.94 2.87
C TRP A 292 19.57 0.46 4.23
N GLN A 293 20.24 1.36 4.96
CA GLN A 293 20.93 1.03 6.22
C GLN A 293 20.07 1.36 7.44
N LYS A 294 19.24 2.40 7.35
CA LYS A 294 18.42 2.89 8.44
C LYS A 294 17.24 1.96 8.65
N SER A 295 16.87 1.74 9.91
CA SER A 295 15.64 1.04 10.22
C SER A 295 14.42 1.85 9.76
N LYS A 296 13.31 1.15 9.52
CA LYS A 296 12.02 1.79 9.19
C LYS A 296 11.62 2.92 10.15
N ASN A 297 11.84 2.73 11.45
CA ASN A 297 11.51 3.75 12.44
C ASN A 297 12.43 4.98 12.30
N GLU A 298 13.70 4.79 11.98
CA GLU A 298 14.64 5.89 11.71
C GLU A 298 14.23 6.66 10.47
N ILE A 299 13.90 5.98 9.36
CA ILE A 299 13.41 6.63 8.13
C ILE A 299 12.17 7.47 8.42
N ILE A 300 11.17 6.92 9.12
CA ILE A 300 9.94 7.66 9.49
C ILE A 300 10.26 8.89 10.36
N ASN A 301 11.15 8.74 11.35
CA ASN A 301 11.54 9.85 12.22
C ASN A 301 12.29 10.94 11.46
N LEU A 302 13.13 10.57 10.49
CA LEU A 302 13.84 11.53 9.63
C LEU A 302 12.89 12.25 8.68
N ILE A 303 11.90 11.58 8.11
CA ILE A 303 10.84 12.21 7.32
C ILE A 303 10.10 13.26 8.17
N ILE A 304 9.70 12.91 9.39
CA ILE A 304 9.04 13.84 10.32
C ILE A 304 9.94 15.02 10.66
N LYS A 305 11.22 14.75 10.96
CA LYS A 305 12.22 15.79 11.23
C LYS A 305 12.35 16.74 10.06
N LYS A 306 12.45 16.23 8.82
CA LYS A 306 12.55 17.05 7.61
C LYS A 306 11.32 17.87 7.32
N MET A 307 10.13 17.30 7.49
CA MET A 307 8.89 18.06 7.39
C MET A 307 8.86 19.22 8.40
N ASN A 308 9.26 18.99 9.65
CA ASN A 308 9.32 20.05 10.66
C ASN A 308 10.38 21.11 10.36
N GLU A 309 11.60 20.71 9.96
CA GLU A 309 12.70 21.63 9.59
C GLU A 309 12.30 22.53 8.42
N ARG A 310 11.54 22.00 7.46
CA ARG A 310 11.03 22.74 6.29
C ARG A 310 9.68 23.41 6.52
N ASN A 311 9.11 23.29 7.72
CA ASN A 311 7.77 23.77 8.07
C ASN A 311 6.67 23.30 7.09
N ILE A 312 6.74 22.04 6.66
CA ILE A 312 5.77 21.39 5.77
C ILE A 312 4.82 20.54 6.62
N LYS A 313 3.51 20.70 6.42
CA LYS A 313 2.49 19.75 6.87
C LYS A 313 1.78 19.15 5.66
N GLN A 314 1.14 18.00 5.88
CA GLN A 314 0.37 17.33 4.84
C GLN A 314 -0.65 18.28 4.21
N GLY A 315 -0.60 18.39 2.89
CA GLY A 315 -1.50 19.22 2.08
C GLY A 315 -1.12 20.70 1.98
N ASP A 316 -0.06 21.16 2.65
CA ASP A 316 0.34 22.58 2.59
C ASP A 316 0.77 23.02 1.19
N LEU A 317 1.43 22.13 0.44
CA LEU A 317 1.97 22.44 -0.89
C LEU A 317 0.92 22.33 -2.01
N LEU A 318 -0.23 21.68 -1.77
CA LEU A 318 -1.33 21.62 -2.74
C LEU A 318 -1.94 22.99 -3.03
N LYS A 319 -2.07 23.83 -2.00
CA LYS A 319 -2.69 25.16 -2.11
C LYS A 319 -1.95 26.08 -3.07
N ASN A 320 -0.63 25.93 -3.17
CA ASN A 320 0.23 26.74 -4.02
C ASN A 320 0.27 26.25 -5.48
N TYR A 321 -0.41 25.13 -5.80
CA TYR A 321 -0.47 24.53 -7.13
C TYR A 321 -1.85 24.61 -7.78
N CYS A 322 -2.85 25.11 -7.06
CA CYS A 322 -4.16 25.44 -7.61
C CYS A 322 -4.16 26.92 -8.02
N TYR A 323 -3.54 27.23 -9.16
CA TYR A 323 -3.70 28.51 -9.87
C TYR A 323 -4.08 28.24 -11.31
#